data_AF-A0A6G6Z4V5-F1
#
_entry.id   AF-A0A6G6Z4V5-F1
#
_cell.length_a   1.000
_cell.length_b   1.000
_cell.length_c   1.000
_cell.angle_alpha   90.00
_cell.angle_beta   90.00
_cell.angle_gamma   90.00
#
_symmetry.space_group_name_H-M   'P 1'
#
loop_
_entity.id
_entity.type
_entity.pdbx_description
1 polymer ?
#
loop_
_entity_poly.entity_id
_entity_poly.type
_entity_poly.pdbx_seq_one_letter_code
_entity_poly.pdbx_strand_id
1 'polypeptide(L)'
;MHPHNSFGKSRFTPTDHLKPGRPARNDDERAARHAEIERRYGKKALKNCSAQRRIAVVRLHDLEALCRASEIPADDGWNWLTIAANHIAFVYRKPAAQLAAAVAWGRRFTPLPLNAVKVLAEQAIAEPCMPTADKLAEQLQLDYATRMSLGITTIGAIDCDKAKRAALRRNRAADRESARRAKAGAVPHSNSAERTKPWLALGISRRTYYRKVKGTAGTNSCAAHAKCVGVATKWCHNDAVAPSRPRAGDPARIGASTRLSGTGRFTISIRELRAMTLRRVASIIANGVPLPPWRATAPLRSNIGA
;
A
#
# COMPACT_ATOMS: atom_id res chain seq x y z
N MET A 1 36.59 36.05 21.28
CA MET A 1 35.60 37.14 21.29
C MET A 1 34.91 37.17 19.93
N HIS A 2 33.65 36.77 19.84
CA HIS A 2 32.86 36.80 18.60
C HIS A 2 31.85 37.94 18.66
N PRO A 3 31.75 38.78 17.62
CA PRO A 3 30.79 39.88 17.60
C PRO A 3 29.37 39.30 17.52
N HIS A 4 28.55 39.65 18.51
CA HIS A 4 27.12 39.39 18.47
C HIS A 4 26.50 40.17 17.30
N ASN A 5 25.98 39.44 16.31
CA ASN A 5 25.10 40.00 15.28
C ASN A 5 23.82 40.48 15.97
N SER A 6 23.73 41.78 16.23
CA SER A 6 22.52 42.42 16.68
C SER A 6 21.48 42.30 15.57
N PHE A 7 20.42 41.53 15.83
CA PHE A 7 19.23 41.53 14.99
C PHE A 7 18.70 42.96 14.96
N GLY A 8 18.96 43.66 13.85
CA GLY A 8 18.40 44.96 13.59
C GLY A 8 16.88 44.87 13.74
N LYS A 9 16.36 45.55 14.76
CA LYS A 9 14.92 45.76 14.90
C LYS A 9 14.49 46.53 13.66
N SER A 10 13.94 45.82 12.68
CA SER A 10 13.24 46.39 11.54
C SER A 10 12.27 47.41 12.09
N ARG A 11 12.57 48.70 11.93
CA ARG A 11 11.67 49.79 12.31
C ARG A 11 10.45 49.62 11.43
N PHE A 12 9.38 49.11 12.03
CA PHE A 12 8.08 49.01 11.38
C PHE A 12 7.67 50.44 11.03
N THR A 13 7.86 50.83 9.77
CA THR A 13 7.54 52.20 9.35
C THR A 13 6.02 52.34 9.36
N PRO A 14 5.46 53.42 9.96
CA PRO A 14 4.03 53.71 9.93
C PRO A 14 3.47 54.03 8.53
N THR A 15 4.13 53.61 7.45
CA THR A 15 3.64 53.74 6.08
C THR A 15 3.42 52.37 5.42
N ASP A 16 3.77 51.27 6.09
CA ASP A 16 3.56 49.91 5.59
C ASP A 16 2.08 49.48 5.54
N HIS A 17 1.16 50.24 6.14
CA HIS A 17 -0.29 49.97 6.10
C HIS A 17 -1.01 50.53 4.86
N LEU A 18 -0.32 51.29 3.99
CA LEU A 18 -0.87 51.80 2.74
C LEU A 18 -0.56 50.91 1.53
N LYS A 19 -0.03 49.70 1.72
CA LYS A 19 -0.06 48.71 0.65
C LYS A 19 -1.52 48.43 0.35
N PRO A 20 -2.00 48.61 -0.91
CA PRO A 20 -3.38 48.36 -1.26
C PRO A 20 -3.73 46.97 -0.74
N GLY A 21 -4.68 46.94 0.20
CA GLY A 21 -5.07 45.71 0.87
C GLY A 21 -5.32 44.67 -0.21
N ARG A 22 -4.69 43.50 -0.08
CA ARG A 22 -5.00 42.38 -0.99
C ARG A 22 -6.52 42.32 -1.11
N PRO A 23 -7.09 42.39 -2.32
CA PRO A 23 -8.53 42.35 -2.49
C PRO A 23 -9.07 41.18 -1.68
N ALA A 24 -10.14 41.41 -0.92
CA ALA A 24 -10.76 40.36 -0.13
C ALA A 24 -11.01 39.18 -1.08
N ARG A 25 -10.33 38.06 -0.84
CA ARG A 25 -10.51 36.87 -1.66
C ARG A 25 -11.97 36.48 -1.64
N ASN A 26 -12.54 36.28 -2.84
CA ASN A 26 -13.86 35.68 -3.05
C ASN A 26 -13.99 34.42 -2.15
N ASP A 27 -15.17 34.23 -1.56
CA ASP A 27 -15.51 33.04 -0.79
C ASP A 27 -15.26 31.73 -1.55
N ASP A 28 -15.42 31.70 -2.88
CA ASP A 28 -15.06 30.57 -3.74
C ASP A 28 -13.55 30.26 -3.70
N GLU A 29 -12.70 31.30 -3.73
CA GLU A 29 -11.25 31.13 -3.63
C GLU A 29 -10.84 30.63 -2.25
N ARG A 30 -11.56 31.05 -1.21
CA ARG A 30 -11.36 30.56 0.16
C ARG A 30 -11.77 29.10 0.24
N ALA A 31 -12.95 28.73 -0.25
CA ALA A 31 -13.44 27.35 -0.28
C ALA A 31 -12.51 26.44 -1.08
N ALA A 32 -12.06 26.86 -2.27
CA ALA A 32 -11.11 26.12 -3.10
C ALA A 32 -9.75 25.91 -2.39
N ARG A 33 -9.26 26.93 -1.68
CA ARG A 33 -8.04 26.81 -0.87
C ARG A 33 -8.22 25.88 0.32
N HIS A 34 -9.36 25.93 1.02
CA HIS A 34 -9.66 25.02 2.10
C HIS A 34 -9.73 23.58 1.60
N ALA A 35 -10.38 23.32 0.46
CA ALA A 35 -10.41 22.01 -0.18
C ALA A 35 -9.01 21.52 -0.60
N GLU A 36 -8.15 22.39 -1.11
CA GLU A 36 -6.77 22.03 -1.47
C GLU A 36 -5.90 21.78 -0.22
N ILE A 37 -6.05 22.58 0.84
CA ILE A 37 -5.41 22.36 2.14
C ILE A 37 -5.88 21.00 2.69
N GLU A 38 -7.17 20.72 2.69
CA GLU A 38 -7.72 19.45 3.13
C GLU A 38 -7.17 18.27 2.31
N ARG A 39 -7.09 18.42 0.97
CA ARG A 39 -6.49 17.41 0.09
C ARG A 39 -5.01 17.18 0.39
N ARG A 40 -4.24 18.24 0.63
CA ARG A 40 -2.80 18.20 0.88
C ARG A 40 -2.48 17.63 2.26
N TYR A 41 -3.14 18.12 3.29
CA TYR A 41 -2.89 17.74 4.68
C TYR A 41 -3.64 16.47 5.09
N GLY A 42 -4.77 16.15 4.47
CA GLY A 42 -5.48 14.87 4.64
C GLY A 42 -4.60 13.67 4.23
N LYS A 43 -3.86 13.80 3.12
CA LYS A 43 -2.86 12.78 2.71
C LYS A 43 -1.74 12.62 3.75
N LYS A 44 -1.31 13.70 4.41
CA LYS A 44 -0.27 13.66 5.46
C LYS A 44 -0.81 13.02 6.75
N ALA A 45 -2.05 13.32 7.12
CA ALA A 45 -2.75 12.69 8.24
C ALA A 45 -2.89 11.16 8.04
N LEU A 46 -3.19 10.72 6.81
CA LEU A 46 -3.21 9.30 6.46
C LEU A 46 -1.81 8.65 6.44
N LYS A 47 -0.76 9.37 6.02
CA LYS A 47 0.62 8.86 6.14
C LYS A 47 1.03 8.65 7.59
N ASN A 48 0.54 9.49 8.50
CA ASN A 48 0.80 9.40 9.93
C ASN A 48 -0.11 8.40 10.66
N CYS A 49 -1.11 7.83 9.99
CA CYS A 49 -1.95 6.81 10.60
C CYS A 49 -1.31 5.41 10.46
N SER A 50 -1.62 4.53 11.42
CA SER A 50 -1.04 3.19 11.46
C SER A 50 -1.26 2.46 10.13
N ALA A 51 -0.28 1.65 9.70
CA ALA A 51 -0.41 0.84 8.49
C ALA A 51 -1.68 -0.03 8.52
N GLN A 52 -2.05 -0.52 9.70
CA GLN A 52 -3.29 -1.27 9.95
C GLN A 52 -4.53 -0.44 9.64
N ARG A 53 -4.61 0.82 10.08
CA ARG A 53 -5.76 1.69 9.78
C ARG A 53 -5.92 1.93 8.28
N ARG A 54 -4.82 2.16 7.56
CA ARG A 54 -4.85 2.32 6.09
C ARG A 54 -5.37 1.06 5.40
N ILE A 55 -4.85 -0.10 5.79
CA ILE A 55 -5.29 -1.39 5.25
C ILE A 55 -6.77 -1.62 5.59
N ALA A 56 -7.22 -1.27 6.78
CA ALA A 56 -8.61 -1.43 7.20
C ALA A 56 -9.59 -0.60 6.36
N VAL A 57 -9.26 0.66 6.06
CA VAL A 57 -10.10 1.51 5.19
C VAL A 57 -10.25 0.88 3.80
N VAL A 58 -9.15 0.45 3.18
CA VAL A 58 -9.20 -0.13 1.83
C VAL A 58 -9.92 -1.49 1.85
N ARG A 59 -9.70 -2.31 2.88
CA ARG A 59 -10.41 -3.58 3.03
C ARG A 59 -11.90 -3.42 3.24
N LEU A 60 -12.33 -2.39 3.97
CA LEU A 60 -13.76 -2.11 4.14
C LEU A 60 -14.41 -1.79 2.79
N HIS A 61 -13.72 -1.04 1.93
CA HIS A 61 -14.18 -0.80 0.56
C HIS A 61 -14.20 -2.08 -0.28
N ASP A 62 -13.16 -2.93 -0.19
CA ASP A 62 -13.12 -4.23 -0.88
C ASP A 62 -14.28 -5.15 -0.41
N LEU A 63 -14.62 -5.16 0.88
CA LEU A 63 -15.76 -5.90 1.44
C LEU A 63 -17.10 -5.38 0.93
N GLU A 64 -17.28 -4.06 0.88
CA GLU A 64 -18.50 -3.46 0.31
C GLU A 64 -18.66 -3.79 -1.18
N ALA A 65 -17.55 -3.81 -1.94
CA ALA A 65 -17.58 -4.21 -3.34
C ALA A 65 -18.03 -5.67 -3.51
N LEU A 66 -17.56 -6.58 -2.65
CA LEU A 66 -18.03 -7.96 -2.61
C LEU A 66 -19.52 -8.06 -2.28
N CYS A 67 -19.98 -7.38 -1.23
CA CYS A 67 -21.39 -7.42 -0.82
C CYS A 67 -22.35 -6.84 -1.87
N ARG A 68 -21.86 -5.97 -2.77
CA ARG A 68 -22.65 -5.43 -3.88
C ARG A 68 -22.68 -6.36 -5.10
N ALA A 69 -21.64 -7.17 -5.28
CA ALA A 69 -21.52 -8.07 -6.42
C ALA A 69 -22.09 -9.46 -6.16
N SER A 70 -22.16 -9.87 -4.88
CA SER A 70 -22.63 -11.18 -4.45
C SER A 70 -23.69 -11.02 -3.37
N GLU A 71 -24.75 -11.82 -3.44
CA GLU A 71 -25.67 -11.97 -2.32
C GLU A 71 -24.96 -12.69 -1.17
N ILE A 72 -25.06 -12.13 0.04
CA ILE A 72 -24.53 -12.78 1.23
C ILE A 72 -25.50 -13.92 1.59
N PRO A 73 -25.04 -15.18 1.68
CA PRO A 73 -25.88 -16.28 2.13
C PRO A 73 -26.51 -15.96 3.48
N ALA A 74 -27.79 -16.30 3.67
CA ALA A 74 -28.52 -16.00 4.90
C ALA A 74 -27.78 -16.50 6.16
N ASP A 75 -27.16 -17.67 6.04
CA ASP A 75 -26.45 -18.34 7.14
C ASP A 75 -25.06 -17.76 7.42
N ASP A 76 -24.51 -16.93 6.53
CA ASP A 76 -23.14 -16.40 6.63
C ASP A 76 -23.07 -14.95 7.09
N GLY A 77 -24.20 -14.26 7.24
CA GLY A 77 -24.25 -12.84 7.60
C GLY A 77 -23.43 -12.48 8.85
N TRP A 78 -23.29 -13.42 9.79
CA TRP A 78 -22.50 -13.23 11.01
C TRP A 78 -20.99 -13.15 10.74
N ASN A 79 -20.47 -13.96 9.81
CA ASN A 79 -19.06 -14.00 9.45
C ASN A 79 -18.67 -12.69 8.74
N TRP A 80 -19.49 -12.26 7.78
CA TRP A 80 -19.31 -11.00 7.06
C TRP A 80 -19.33 -9.79 8.00
N LEU A 81 -20.32 -9.72 8.90
CA LEU A 81 -20.41 -8.65 9.88
C LEU A 81 -19.21 -8.63 10.83
N THR A 82 -18.77 -9.80 11.31
CA THR A 82 -17.61 -9.91 12.20
C THR A 82 -16.35 -9.40 11.51
N ILE A 83 -16.12 -9.77 10.25
CA ILE A 83 -15.00 -9.28 9.45
C ILE A 83 -15.08 -7.76 9.27
N ALA A 84 -16.24 -7.21 8.91
CA ALA A 84 -16.41 -5.77 8.74
C ALA A 84 -16.21 -4.99 10.05
N ALA A 85 -16.82 -5.45 11.15
CA ALA A 85 -16.72 -4.83 12.47
C ALA A 85 -15.28 -4.77 12.99
N ASN A 86 -14.51 -5.85 12.78
CA ASN A 86 -13.07 -5.88 13.06
C ASN A 86 -12.33 -4.73 12.35
N HIS A 87 -12.56 -4.55 11.03
CA HIS A 87 -11.91 -3.46 10.29
C HIS A 87 -12.40 -2.08 10.74
N ILE A 88 -13.70 -1.91 11.01
CA ILE A 88 -14.30 -0.67 11.52
C ILE A 88 -13.65 -0.25 12.85
N ALA A 89 -13.34 -1.20 13.73
CA ALA A 89 -12.64 -0.93 14.98
C ALA A 89 -11.25 -0.29 14.78
N PHE A 90 -10.53 -0.62 13.70
CA PHE A 90 -9.25 0.02 13.34
C PHE A 90 -9.43 1.37 12.61
N VAL A 91 -10.58 1.63 12.00
CA VAL A 91 -10.86 2.88 11.27
C VAL A 91 -11.26 4.02 12.21
N TYR A 92 -12.18 3.74 13.14
CA TYR A 92 -12.72 4.71 14.08
C TYR A 92 -12.02 4.62 15.43
N ARG A 93 -11.87 5.75 16.13
CA ARG A 93 -11.17 5.82 17.43
C ARG A 93 -12.07 5.65 18.64
N LYS A 94 -13.34 6.08 18.53
CA LYS A 94 -14.29 6.10 19.67
C LYS A 94 -15.17 4.85 19.61
N PRO A 95 -15.34 4.11 20.72
CA PRO A 95 -16.19 2.90 20.75
C PRO A 95 -17.62 3.15 20.25
N ALA A 96 -18.25 4.25 20.65
CA ALA A 96 -19.59 4.61 20.18
C ALA A 96 -19.65 4.79 18.65
N ALA A 97 -18.61 5.38 18.03
CA ALA A 97 -18.55 5.55 16.59
C ALA A 97 -18.27 4.23 15.86
N GLN A 98 -17.46 3.35 16.44
CA GLN A 98 -17.21 2.01 15.93
C GLN A 98 -18.52 1.20 15.88
N LEU A 99 -19.26 1.20 16.99
CA LEU A 99 -20.52 0.46 17.09
C LEU A 99 -21.57 1.01 16.13
N ALA A 100 -21.75 2.33 16.09
CA ALA A 100 -22.69 2.96 15.16
C ALA A 100 -22.38 2.62 13.69
N ALA A 101 -21.10 2.66 13.30
CA ALA A 101 -20.67 2.32 11.96
C ALA A 101 -20.86 0.82 11.64
N ALA A 102 -20.53 -0.08 12.57
CA ALA A 102 -20.72 -1.52 12.39
C ALA A 102 -22.19 -1.90 12.27
N VAL A 103 -23.06 -1.29 13.08
CA VAL A 103 -24.52 -1.49 12.99
C VAL A 103 -25.07 -0.96 11.67
N ALA A 104 -24.65 0.22 11.24
CA ALA A 104 -25.06 0.78 9.94
C ALA A 104 -24.62 -0.12 8.77
N TRP A 105 -23.39 -0.65 8.83
CA TRP A 105 -22.87 -1.58 7.84
C TRP A 105 -23.66 -2.89 7.82
N GLY A 106 -23.89 -3.50 8.99
CA GLY A 106 -24.66 -4.75 9.11
C GLY A 106 -26.07 -4.61 8.56
N ARG A 107 -26.81 -3.56 8.95
CA ARG A 107 -28.17 -3.30 8.42
C ARG A 107 -28.23 -3.17 6.91
N ARG A 108 -27.14 -2.72 6.29
CA ARG A 108 -27.10 -2.47 4.84
C ARG A 108 -26.78 -3.74 4.05
N PHE A 109 -25.90 -4.59 4.57
CA PHE A 109 -25.32 -5.68 3.77
C PHE A 109 -25.70 -7.07 4.26
N THR A 110 -26.14 -7.25 5.51
CA THR A 110 -26.45 -8.57 6.05
C THR A 110 -27.95 -8.76 6.26
N PRO A 111 -28.48 -9.99 6.11
CA PRO A 111 -29.88 -10.30 6.36
C PRO A 111 -30.19 -10.50 7.86
N LEU A 112 -29.26 -10.14 8.76
CA LEU A 112 -29.40 -10.39 10.19
C LEU A 112 -30.37 -9.41 10.85
N PRO A 113 -31.13 -9.85 11.87
CA PRO A 113 -31.97 -8.95 12.66
C PRO A 113 -31.11 -7.95 13.44
N LEU A 114 -31.66 -6.76 13.70
CA LEU A 114 -30.91 -5.64 14.27
C LEU A 114 -30.26 -5.94 15.64
N ASN A 115 -30.93 -6.74 16.47
CA ASN A 115 -30.39 -7.17 17.76
C ASN A 115 -29.13 -8.05 17.59
N ALA A 116 -29.15 -9.01 16.67
CA ALA A 116 -28.00 -9.85 16.35
C ALA A 116 -26.84 -9.02 15.80
N VAL A 117 -27.13 -8.04 14.92
CA VAL A 117 -26.13 -7.11 14.40
C VAL A 117 -25.42 -6.35 15.53
N LYS A 118 -26.20 -5.81 16.49
CA LYS A 118 -25.63 -5.09 17.65
C LYS A 118 -24.72 -5.97 18.49
N VAL A 119 -25.20 -7.15 18.90
CA VAL A 119 -24.43 -8.08 19.75
C VAL A 119 -23.12 -8.51 19.08
N LEU A 120 -23.17 -8.89 17.80
CA LEU A 120 -21.97 -9.29 17.05
C LEU A 120 -20.99 -8.13 16.87
N ALA A 121 -21.49 -6.93 16.58
CA ALA A 121 -20.67 -5.73 16.47
C ALA A 121 -19.96 -5.41 17.79
N GLU A 122 -20.66 -5.45 18.92
CA GLU A 122 -20.08 -5.24 20.25
C GLU A 122 -18.99 -6.25 20.58
N GLN A 123 -19.22 -7.54 20.27
CA GLN A 123 -18.23 -8.60 20.49
C GLN A 123 -16.97 -8.38 19.65
N ALA A 124 -17.12 -8.11 18.36
CA ALA A 124 -15.98 -7.89 17.46
C ALA A 124 -15.21 -6.61 17.79
N ILE A 125 -15.89 -5.55 18.25
CA ILE A 125 -15.25 -4.28 18.63
C ILE A 125 -14.49 -4.40 19.96
N ALA A 126 -14.97 -5.23 20.89
CA ALA A 126 -14.30 -5.43 22.17
C ALA A 126 -12.93 -6.11 22.01
N GLU A 127 -12.81 -7.03 21.05
CA GLU A 127 -11.59 -7.81 20.79
C GLU A 127 -11.25 -7.78 19.29
N PRO A 128 -10.84 -6.62 18.75
CA PRO A 128 -10.66 -6.47 17.31
C PRO A 128 -9.43 -7.22 16.84
N CYS A 129 -9.60 -8.06 15.82
CA CYS A 129 -8.52 -8.76 15.15
C CYS A 129 -8.36 -8.25 13.72
N MET A 130 -7.14 -8.29 13.18
CA MET A 130 -6.85 -7.93 11.80
C MET A 130 -6.44 -9.19 11.03
N PRO A 131 -7.38 -9.90 10.37
CA PRO A 131 -7.02 -11.12 9.65
C PRO A 131 -6.03 -10.83 8.52
N THR A 132 -5.21 -11.83 8.19
CA THR A 132 -4.30 -11.71 7.03
C THR A 132 -5.12 -11.67 5.73
N ALA A 133 -4.50 -11.19 4.64
CA ALA A 133 -5.19 -11.10 3.35
C ALA A 133 -5.70 -12.47 2.86
N ASP A 134 -4.91 -13.52 3.09
CA ASP A 134 -5.22 -14.87 2.63
C ASP A 134 -6.26 -15.54 3.55
N LYS A 135 -6.21 -15.26 4.87
CA LYS A 135 -7.25 -15.72 5.79
C LYS A 135 -8.63 -15.11 5.46
N LEU A 136 -8.66 -13.84 5.06
CA LEU A 136 -9.90 -13.23 4.57
C LEU A 136 -10.41 -13.89 3.29
N ALA A 137 -9.50 -14.24 2.36
CA ALA A 137 -9.90 -14.90 1.13
C ALA A 137 -10.53 -16.27 1.38
N GLU A 138 -9.93 -17.06 2.29
CA GLU A 138 -10.49 -18.34 2.74
C GLU A 138 -11.88 -18.14 3.37
N GLN A 139 -12.02 -17.17 4.29
CA GLN A 139 -13.29 -16.92 4.97
C GLN A 139 -14.41 -16.45 4.05
N LEU A 140 -14.05 -15.75 2.96
CA LEU A 140 -15.00 -15.18 1.99
C LEU A 140 -15.15 -16.04 0.73
N GLN A 141 -14.45 -17.18 0.65
CA GLN A 141 -14.37 -18.05 -0.55
C GLN A 141 -14.04 -17.25 -1.83
N LEU A 142 -13.16 -16.25 -1.72
CA LEU A 142 -12.84 -15.34 -2.82
C LEU A 142 -11.80 -15.98 -3.76
N ASP A 143 -12.19 -16.26 -5.00
CA ASP A 143 -11.27 -16.68 -6.06
C ASP A 143 -10.56 -15.48 -6.73
N TYR A 144 -9.51 -15.77 -7.50
CA TYR A 144 -8.69 -14.76 -8.15
C TYR A 144 -9.40 -14.08 -9.32
N ALA A 145 -10.27 -14.80 -10.04
CA ALA A 145 -11.02 -14.26 -11.17
C ALA A 145 -12.00 -13.18 -10.72
N THR A 146 -12.82 -13.49 -9.71
CA THR A 146 -13.76 -12.60 -9.04
C THR A 146 -13.02 -11.42 -8.43
N ARG A 147 -11.93 -11.67 -7.69
CA ARG A 147 -11.06 -10.61 -7.14
C ARG A 147 -10.60 -9.62 -8.22
N MET A 148 -10.24 -10.11 -9.40
CA MET A 148 -9.81 -9.27 -10.52
C MET A 148 -10.96 -8.51 -11.17
N SER A 149 -12.11 -9.16 -11.36
CA SER A 149 -13.31 -8.54 -11.93
C SER A 149 -13.82 -7.37 -11.09
N LEU A 150 -13.73 -7.49 -9.75
CA LEU A 150 -14.18 -6.48 -8.79
C LEU A 150 -13.10 -5.44 -8.45
N GLY A 151 -11.89 -5.57 -9.00
CA GLY A 151 -10.79 -4.66 -8.70
C GLY A 151 -10.30 -4.72 -7.24
N ILE A 152 -10.53 -5.82 -6.54
CA ILE A 152 -10.13 -6.01 -5.14
C ILE A 152 -8.61 -6.13 -5.05
N THR A 153 -8.00 -5.29 -4.21
CA THR A 153 -6.53 -5.19 -4.15
C THR A 153 -5.95 -5.75 -2.87
N THR A 154 -6.68 -5.72 -1.75
CA THR A 154 -6.11 -5.98 -0.42
C THR A 154 -6.46 -7.33 0.19
N ILE A 155 -7.52 -7.98 -0.31
CA ILE A 155 -7.90 -9.35 0.05
C ILE A 155 -7.14 -10.33 -0.87
N GLY A 156 -6.79 -11.51 -0.34
CA GLY A 156 -6.15 -12.60 -1.06
C GLY A 156 -7.10 -13.28 -2.07
N ALA A 157 -6.71 -14.45 -2.55
CA ALA A 157 -7.56 -15.33 -3.33
C ALA A 157 -7.27 -16.79 -2.96
N ILE A 158 -8.28 -17.66 -2.93
CA ILE A 158 -8.16 -19.06 -2.48
C ILE A 158 -7.41 -19.95 -3.48
N ASP A 159 -7.49 -19.66 -4.77
CA ASP A 159 -6.91 -20.41 -5.89
C ASP A 159 -5.55 -19.83 -6.37
N CYS A 160 -5.09 -18.77 -5.71
CA CYS A 160 -3.91 -18.02 -6.12
C CYS A 160 -3.11 -17.54 -4.92
N ASP A 161 -2.07 -18.30 -4.61
CA ASP A 161 -1.14 -18.01 -3.52
C ASP A 161 -0.44 -16.65 -3.70
N LYS A 162 0.28 -16.23 -2.65
CA LYS A 162 0.99 -14.94 -2.66
C LYS A 162 2.07 -14.86 -3.75
N ALA A 163 2.77 -15.96 -4.02
CA ALA A 163 3.85 -16.00 -5.00
C ALA A 163 3.33 -15.88 -6.45
N LYS A 164 2.30 -16.64 -6.80
CA LYS A 164 1.59 -16.58 -8.09
C LYS A 164 0.98 -15.20 -8.32
N ARG A 165 0.34 -14.60 -7.31
CA ARG A 165 -0.15 -13.21 -7.41
C ARG A 165 0.96 -12.20 -7.68
N ALA A 166 2.13 -12.37 -7.07
CA ALA A 166 3.28 -11.51 -7.32
C ALA A 166 3.85 -11.71 -8.74
N ALA A 167 3.92 -12.94 -9.23
CA ALA A 167 4.30 -13.24 -10.61
C ALA A 167 3.32 -12.62 -11.62
N LEU A 168 2.01 -12.82 -11.43
CA LEU A 168 0.97 -12.24 -12.29
C LEU A 168 1.03 -10.70 -12.30
N ARG A 169 1.29 -10.07 -11.14
CA ARG A 169 1.47 -8.61 -11.05
C ARG A 169 2.70 -8.14 -11.83
N ARG A 170 3.82 -8.87 -11.75
CA ARG A 170 5.04 -8.57 -12.52
C ARG A 170 4.79 -8.69 -14.01
N ASN A 171 4.12 -9.76 -14.46
CA ASN A 171 3.79 -9.96 -15.86
C ASN A 171 2.91 -8.80 -16.39
N ARG A 172 1.81 -8.48 -15.70
CA ARG A 172 0.97 -7.33 -16.08
C ARG A 172 1.68 -5.99 -16.05
N ALA A 173 2.66 -5.81 -15.16
CA ALA A 173 3.47 -4.60 -15.15
C ALA A 173 4.40 -4.54 -16.37
N ALA A 174 5.02 -5.67 -16.73
CA ALA A 174 5.82 -5.80 -17.94
C ALA A 174 4.98 -5.56 -19.19
N ASP A 175 3.77 -6.13 -19.26
CA ASP A 175 2.85 -5.95 -20.39
C ASP A 175 2.41 -4.49 -20.53
N ARG A 176 2.03 -3.84 -19.42
CA ARG A 176 1.68 -2.41 -19.42
C ARG A 176 2.85 -1.54 -19.86
N GLU A 177 4.06 -1.84 -19.39
CA GLU A 177 5.26 -1.09 -19.76
C GLU A 177 5.64 -1.33 -21.23
N SER A 178 5.50 -2.56 -21.73
CA SER A 178 5.68 -2.91 -23.14
C SER A 178 4.69 -2.14 -24.01
N ALA A 179 3.40 -2.15 -23.65
CA ALA A 179 2.35 -1.40 -24.34
C ALA A 179 2.60 0.11 -24.31
N ARG A 180 3.04 0.66 -23.17
CA ARG A 180 3.41 2.07 -23.04
C ARG A 180 4.56 2.45 -23.96
N ARG A 181 5.60 1.60 -24.03
CA ARG A 181 6.75 1.80 -24.93
C ARG A 181 6.36 1.71 -26.40
N ALA A 182 5.56 0.71 -26.77
CA ALA A 182 5.02 0.57 -28.11
C ALA A 182 4.21 1.82 -28.53
N LYS A 183 3.34 2.32 -27.64
CA LYS A 183 2.59 3.57 -27.87
C LYS A 183 3.49 4.80 -28.04
N ALA A 184 4.67 4.80 -27.41
CA ALA A 184 5.68 5.85 -27.56
C ALA A 184 6.59 5.67 -28.81
N GLY A 185 6.31 4.69 -29.67
CA GLY A 185 7.10 4.42 -30.88
C GLY A 185 8.38 3.62 -30.64
N ALA A 186 8.56 3.03 -29.46
CA ALA A 186 9.70 2.16 -29.22
C ALA A 186 9.56 0.86 -30.03
N VAL A 187 10.57 0.58 -30.86
CA VAL A 187 10.62 -0.65 -31.66
C VAL A 187 11.02 -1.83 -30.77
N PRO A 188 10.26 -2.95 -30.77
CA PRO A 188 10.64 -4.15 -30.03
C PRO A 188 12.03 -4.64 -30.41
N HIS A 189 12.80 -5.16 -29.45
CA HIS A 189 14.17 -5.63 -29.71
C HIS A 189 14.22 -6.79 -30.72
N SER A 190 13.14 -7.57 -30.86
CA SER A 190 12.96 -8.58 -31.92
C SER A 190 13.08 -7.98 -33.33
N ASN A 191 12.64 -6.73 -33.50
CA ASN A 191 12.68 -6.01 -34.77
C ASN A 191 13.94 -5.13 -34.89
N SER A 192 14.90 -5.26 -33.97
CA SER A 192 16.18 -4.57 -34.12
C SER A 192 16.87 -5.01 -35.41
N ALA A 193 17.54 -4.07 -36.08
CA ALA A 193 18.32 -4.36 -37.29
C ALA A 193 19.35 -5.50 -37.06
N GLU A 194 19.84 -5.64 -35.82
CA GLU A 194 20.78 -6.71 -35.48
C GLU A 194 20.17 -8.12 -35.59
N ARG A 195 18.90 -8.27 -35.18
CA ARG A 195 18.20 -9.55 -35.23
C ARG A 195 17.66 -9.87 -36.62
N THR A 196 17.11 -8.85 -37.29
CA THR A 196 16.56 -9.01 -38.65
C THR A 196 17.63 -9.12 -39.73
N LYS A 197 18.89 -8.73 -39.41
CA LYS A 197 20.06 -8.79 -40.30
C LYS A 197 19.75 -8.34 -41.74
N PRO A 198 19.12 -7.18 -41.95
CA PRO A 198 18.64 -6.74 -43.27
C PRO A 198 19.78 -6.57 -44.29
N TRP A 199 21.01 -6.39 -43.82
CA TRP A 199 22.20 -6.30 -44.68
C TRP A 199 22.49 -7.58 -45.48
N LEU A 200 22.06 -8.76 -44.99
CA LEU A 200 22.20 -10.00 -45.74
C LEU A 200 21.32 -9.99 -46.99
N ALA A 201 20.07 -9.55 -46.86
CA ALA A 201 19.14 -9.43 -47.99
C ALA A 201 19.60 -8.36 -48.99
N LEU A 202 20.23 -7.29 -48.50
CA LEU A 202 20.77 -6.22 -49.33
C LEU A 202 22.14 -6.55 -49.95
N GLY A 203 22.76 -7.70 -49.63
CA GLY A 203 24.09 -8.06 -50.11
C GLY A 203 25.20 -7.09 -49.66
N ILE A 204 25.04 -6.39 -48.53
CA ILE A 204 26.04 -5.46 -48.01
C ILE A 204 26.60 -5.91 -46.65
N SER A 205 27.77 -5.40 -46.29
CA SER A 205 28.33 -5.68 -44.97
C SER A 205 27.49 -5.04 -43.85
N ARG A 206 27.46 -5.67 -42.67
CA ARG A 206 26.85 -5.14 -41.44
C ARG A 206 27.32 -3.70 -41.14
N ARG A 207 28.63 -3.45 -41.26
CA ARG A 207 29.23 -2.12 -41.02
C ARG A 207 28.69 -1.08 -41.99
N THR A 208 28.55 -1.45 -43.27
CA THR A 208 28.02 -0.57 -44.32
C THR A 208 26.56 -0.20 -44.05
N TYR A 209 25.74 -1.16 -43.63
CA TYR A 209 24.33 -0.92 -43.30
C TYR A 209 24.17 0.13 -42.19
N TYR A 210 24.86 -0.04 -41.05
CA TYR A 210 24.75 0.92 -39.95
C TYR A 210 25.32 2.31 -40.28
N ARG A 211 26.35 2.40 -41.15
CA ARG A 211 26.81 3.69 -41.69
C ARG A 211 25.73 4.41 -42.49
N LYS A 212 25.02 3.68 -43.37
CA LYS A 212 23.93 4.24 -44.18
C LYS A 212 22.76 4.72 -43.30
N VAL A 213 22.34 3.92 -42.31
CA VAL A 213 21.19 4.24 -41.44
C VAL A 213 21.47 5.41 -40.49
N LYS A 214 22.66 5.50 -39.90
CA LYS A 214 22.99 6.56 -38.94
C LYS A 214 23.26 7.92 -39.58
N GLY A 215 23.28 8.00 -40.92
CA GLY A 215 23.69 9.21 -41.62
C GLY A 215 25.12 9.66 -41.30
N THR A 216 25.90 8.82 -40.60
CA THR A 216 27.32 9.05 -40.40
C THR A 216 28.01 8.75 -41.71
N ALA A 217 28.04 9.78 -42.57
CA ALA A 217 29.14 9.97 -43.50
C ALA A 217 30.40 9.64 -42.71
N GLY A 218 31.00 8.49 -43.03
CA GLY A 218 32.15 8.02 -42.28
C GLY A 218 33.14 9.17 -42.23
N THR A 219 33.59 9.52 -41.02
CA THR A 219 34.71 10.45 -40.87
C THR A 219 35.84 9.83 -41.67
N ASN A 220 36.03 10.29 -42.90
CA ASN A 220 37.09 9.83 -43.76
C ASN A 220 38.35 10.37 -43.08
N SER A 221 39.08 9.50 -42.40
CA SER A 221 40.31 9.84 -41.68
C SER A 221 41.40 10.45 -42.58
N CYS A 222 41.17 10.54 -43.89
CA CYS A 222 42.03 11.18 -44.87
C CYS A 222 41.75 12.69 -45.09
N ALA A 223 40.74 13.29 -44.44
CA ALA A 223 40.46 14.74 -44.55
C ALA A 223 41.03 15.57 -43.38
N ALA A 224 41.89 15.01 -42.53
CA ALA A 224 42.78 15.79 -41.67
C ALA A 224 43.97 16.29 -42.50
N HIS A 225 43.67 17.20 -43.43
CA HIS A 225 44.65 17.88 -44.25
C HIS A 225 45.46 18.83 -43.35
N ALA A 226 46.62 18.34 -42.88
CA ALA A 226 47.93 19.00 -42.74
C ALA A 226 48.09 20.47 -42.26
N LYS A 227 47.05 21.20 -41.83
CA LYS A 227 47.15 22.62 -41.45
C LYS A 227 46.31 22.97 -40.22
N CYS A 228 46.55 22.30 -39.11
CA CYS A 228 46.30 22.91 -37.80
C CYS A 228 47.58 22.81 -36.98
N VAL A 229 48.29 23.93 -37.02
CA VAL A 229 49.35 24.38 -36.12
C VAL A 229 49.00 24.00 -34.68
N GLY A 230 50.02 23.57 -33.94
CA GLY A 230 49.91 23.06 -32.58
C GLY A 230 49.09 23.96 -31.66
N VAL A 231 47.93 23.46 -31.25
CA VAL A 231 47.30 23.88 -30.00
C VAL A 231 47.52 22.74 -29.04
N ALA A 232 48.47 22.94 -28.12
CA ALA A 232 48.71 22.05 -27.00
C ALA A 232 47.39 21.82 -26.26
N THR A 233 46.81 20.64 -26.42
CA THR A 233 45.74 20.19 -25.56
C THR A 233 46.36 20.03 -24.17
N LYS A 234 46.09 20.99 -23.28
CA LYS A 234 46.36 20.85 -21.85
C LYS A 234 45.72 19.55 -21.40
N TRP A 235 46.56 18.53 -21.20
CA TRP A 235 46.24 17.35 -20.42
C TRP A 235 45.75 17.81 -19.05
N CYS A 236 44.45 17.70 -18.82
CA CYS A 236 43.87 17.83 -17.49
C CYS A 236 44.16 16.53 -16.71
N HIS A 237 45.43 16.32 -16.33
CA HIS A 237 45.75 15.54 -15.14
C HIS A 237 45.49 16.46 -13.94
N ASN A 238 44.22 16.60 -13.56
CA ASN A 238 43.91 16.96 -12.19
C ASN A 238 43.77 15.64 -11.43
N ASP A 239 44.83 15.31 -10.72
CA ASP A 239 44.86 14.41 -9.57
C ASP A 239 43.98 14.98 -8.45
N ALA A 240 42.67 15.04 -8.69
CA ALA A 240 41.69 15.22 -7.64
C ALA A 240 41.30 13.83 -7.15
N VAL A 241 41.97 13.43 -6.06
CA VAL A 241 41.60 12.33 -5.17
C VAL A 241 40.08 12.32 -5.00
N ALA A 242 39.42 11.42 -5.72
CA ALA A 242 38.00 11.17 -5.55
C ALA A 242 37.79 10.56 -4.16
N PRO A 243 36.89 11.09 -3.31
CA PRO A 243 36.56 10.44 -2.06
C PRO A 243 35.96 9.06 -2.38
N SER A 244 36.64 8.03 -1.92
CA SER A 244 36.20 6.64 -1.96
C SER A 244 34.79 6.55 -1.39
N ARG A 245 33.82 6.20 -2.26
CA ARG A 245 32.48 5.81 -1.82
C ARG A 245 32.62 4.61 -0.86
N PRO A 246 32.02 4.64 0.34
CA PRO A 246 32.06 3.50 1.23
C PRO A 246 31.35 2.32 0.55
N ARG A 247 32.07 1.21 0.39
CA ARG A 247 31.52 -0.08 -0.02
C ARG A 247 30.52 -0.49 1.06
N ALA A 248 29.25 -0.62 0.66
CA ALA A 248 28.24 -1.28 1.45
C ALA A 248 28.56 -2.77 1.50
N GLY A 249 29.14 -3.23 2.60
CA GLY A 249 29.39 -4.65 2.82
C GLY A 249 30.53 -4.90 3.79
N ASP A 250 30.30 -4.71 5.08
CA ASP A 250 31.01 -5.45 6.12
C ASP A 250 30.06 -5.71 7.30
N PRO A 251 29.71 -6.99 7.58
CA PRO A 251 28.91 -7.37 8.73
C PRO A 251 29.82 -7.87 9.87
N ALA A 252 30.18 -7.01 10.82
CA ALA A 252 30.48 -7.41 12.20
C ALA A 252 30.93 -6.22 13.06
N ARG A 253 30.09 -5.80 14.02
CA ARG A 253 30.56 -5.71 15.41
C ARG A 253 29.38 -5.65 16.38
N ILE A 254 29.22 -6.75 17.09
CA ILE A 254 28.45 -6.90 18.31
C ILE A 254 29.10 -5.99 19.34
N GLY A 255 28.39 -4.92 19.72
CA GLY A 255 28.74 -4.03 20.82
C GLY A 255 27.64 -4.08 21.85
N ALA A 256 27.91 -4.79 22.95
CA ALA A 256 27.08 -4.83 24.14
C ALA A 256 26.82 -3.41 24.66
N SER A 257 25.55 -3.08 24.89
CA SER A 257 25.17 -1.91 25.68
C SER A 257 24.05 -2.30 26.63
N THR A 258 24.48 -2.45 27.87
CA THR A 258 23.73 -2.49 29.12
C THR A 258 22.65 -1.40 29.12
N ARG A 259 21.38 -1.78 29.28
CA ARG A 259 20.32 -0.84 29.63
C ARG A 259 19.29 -1.48 30.55
N LEU A 260 19.45 -1.10 31.81
CA LEU A 260 18.44 -0.75 32.82
C LEU A 260 17.06 -1.43 32.73
N SER A 261 16.82 -2.21 33.78
CA SER A 261 15.55 -2.70 34.31
C SER A 261 14.45 -1.64 34.35
N GLY A 262 13.21 -2.09 34.12
CA GLY A 262 12.01 -1.34 34.54
C GLY A 262 10.86 -1.30 33.54
N THR A 263 10.33 -2.45 33.12
CA THR A 263 8.93 -2.51 32.65
C THR A 263 8.27 -3.77 33.23
N GLY A 264 7.40 -3.56 34.22
CA GLY A 264 6.54 -4.60 34.75
C GLY A 264 5.59 -5.07 33.64
N ARG A 265 5.83 -6.29 33.14
CA ARG A 265 4.87 -7.01 32.32
C ARG A 265 3.79 -7.57 33.24
N PHE A 266 2.59 -7.02 33.16
CA PHE A 266 1.38 -7.77 33.53
C PHE A 266 1.18 -8.87 32.50
N THR A 267 1.71 -10.06 32.77
CA THR A 267 1.33 -11.28 32.05
C THR A 267 0.00 -11.75 32.63
N ILE A 268 -1.11 -11.38 31.97
CA ILE A 268 -2.37 -12.09 32.19
C ILE A 268 -2.13 -13.52 31.71
N SER A 269 -2.31 -14.49 32.61
CA SER A 269 -2.09 -15.89 32.31
C SER A 269 -3.09 -16.35 31.24
N ILE A 270 -2.67 -17.21 30.30
CA ILE A 270 -3.58 -17.84 29.32
C ILE A 270 -4.74 -18.56 30.03
N ARG A 271 -4.55 -19.00 31.29
CA ARG A 271 -5.62 -19.57 32.13
C ARG A 271 -6.67 -18.53 32.56
N GLU A 272 -6.28 -17.28 32.82
CA GLU A 272 -7.21 -16.18 33.16
C GLU A 272 -8.01 -15.71 31.96
N LEU A 273 -7.39 -15.65 30.77
CA LEU A 273 -8.09 -15.38 29.51
C LEU A 273 -9.16 -16.43 29.23
N ARG A 274 -8.85 -17.73 29.42
CA ARG A 274 -9.84 -18.82 29.30
C ARG A 274 -10.97 -18.69 30.31
N ALA A 275 -10.67 -18.36 31.57
CA ALA A 275 -11.67 -18.18 32.61
C ALA A 275 -12.61 -16.98 32.36
N MET A 276 -12.12 -15.90 31.76
CA MET A 276 -12.94 -14.74 31.37
C MET A 276 -13.88 -15.07 30.20
N THR A 277 -13.41 -15.79 29.18
CA THR A 277 -14.28 -16.26 28.10
C THR A 277 -15.37 -17.22 28.58
N LEU A 278 -15.07 -18.11 29.53
CA LEU A 278 -16.06 -19.07 30.05
C LEU A 278 -17.16 -18.38 30.88
N ARG A 279 -16.84 -17.35 31.68
CA ARG A 279 -17.85 -16.57 32.42
C ARG A 279 -18.76 -15.76 31.50
N ARG A 280 -18.23 -15.25 30.39
CA ARG A 280 -19.01 -14.48 29.40
C ARG A 280 -19.92 -15.38 28.56
N VAL A 281 -19.45 -16.57 28.20
CA VAL A 281 -20.28 -17.59 27.52
C VAL A 281 -21.38 -18.12 28.43
N ALA A 282 -21.10 -18.35 29.72
CA ALA A 282 -22.12 -18.76 30.70
C ALA A 282 -23.21 -17.68 30.88
N SER A 283 -22.84 -16.39 30.85
CA SER A 283 -23.80 -15.27 30.89
C SER A 283 -24.65 -15.17 29.62
N ILE A 284 -24.14 -15.58 28.45
CA ILE A 284 -24.91 -15.62 27.19
C ILE A 284 -25.94 -16.77 27.22
N ILE A 285 -25.56 -17.94 27.76
CA ILE A 285 -26.46 -19.10 27.92
C ILE A 285 -27.61 -18.75 28.89
N ALA A 286 -27.34 -18.01 29.96
CA ALA A 286 -28.36 -17.59 30.94
C ALA A 286 -29.40 -16.59 30.37
N ASN A 287 -29.09 -15.88 29.28
CA ASN A 287 -29.96 -14.88 28.66
C ASN A 287 -30.76 -15.40 27.46
N GLY A 288 -30.80 -16.72 27.24
CA GLY A 288 -31.66 -17.34 26.21
C GLY A 288 -31.29 -17.03 24.77
N VAL A 289 -30.07 -16.53 24.51
CA VAL A 289 -29.58 -16.34 23.14
C VAL A 289 -29.07 -17.70 22.64
N PRO A 290 -29.71 -18.32 21.63
CA PRO A 290 -29.28 -19.61 21.11
C PRO A 290 -27.84 -19.50 20.60
N LEU A 291 -26.99 -20.42 21.05
CA LEU A 291 -25.62 -20.53 20.54
C LEU A 291 -25.66 -20.89 19.04
N PRO A 292 -24.73 -20.36 18.23
CA PRO A 292 -24.65 -20.73 16.83
C PRO A 292 -24.38 -22.24 16.68
N PRO A 293 -24.99 -22.92 15.69
CA PRO A 293 -25.08 -24.38 15.61
C PRO A 293 -23.72 -25.10 15.52
N TRP A 294 -22.64 -24.42 15.15
CA TRP A 294 -21.31 -25.02 15.02
C TRP A 294 -20.51 -25.12 16.34
N ARG A 295 -21.02 -24.57 17.46
CA ARG A 295 -20.44 -24.79 18.81
C ARG A 295 -21.09 -25.93 19.59
N ALA A 296 -22.16 -26.54 19.08
CA ALA A 296 -22.60 -27.84 19.54
C ALA A 296 -21.59 -28.87 19.02
N THR A 297 -20.57 -29.19 19.82
CA THR A 297 -19.67 -30.30 19.55
C THR A 297 -20.51 -31.54 19.29
N ALA A 298 -20.49 -32.02 18.05
CA ALA A 298 -21.05 -33.33 17.71
C ALA A 298 -20.46 -34.36 18.69
N PRO A 299 -21.28 -35.20 19.35
CA PRO A 299 -20.74 -36.25 20.19
C PRO A 299 -19.86 -37.14 19.32
N LEU A 300 -18.62 -37.35 19.78
CA LEU A 300 -17.72 -38.36 19.23
C LEU A 300 -18.50 -39.68 19.18
N ARG A 301 -18.88 -40.12 17.97
CA ARG A 301 -19.32 -41.49 17.76
C ARG A 301 -18.11 -42.38 18.02
N SER A 302 -18.08 -42.96 19.22
CA SER A 302 -17.26 -44.11 19.56
C SER A 302 -17.70 -45.27 18.67
N ASN A 303 -16.94 -45.49 17.59
CA ASN A 303 -17.00 -46.72 16.82
C ASN A 303 -16.16 -47.76 17.60
N ILE A 304 -16.81 -48.46 18.53
CA ILE A 304 -16.30 -49.70 19.11
C ILE A 304 -17.18 -50.79 18.50
N GLY A 305 -16.56 -51.68 17.73
CA GLY A 305 -17.23 -52.76 17.04
C GLY A 305 -17.74 -53.86 17.96
N ALA A 306 -18.72 -54.58 17.43
CA ALA A 306 -18.92 -56.02 17.54
C ALA A 306 -19.72 -56.45 16.31
#